data_AF-A0A010SM47-F1
#
_entry.id   AF-A0A010SM47-F1
#
_cell.length_a   1.000
_cell.length_b   1.000
_cell.length_c   1.000
_cell.angle_alpha   90.00
_cell.angle_beta   90.00
_cell.angle_gamma   90.00
#
_symmetry.space_group_name_H-M   'P 1'
#
loop_
_entity.id
_entity.type
_entity.pdbx_description
1 polymer ?
#
loop_
_entity_poly.entity_id
_entity_poly.type
_entity_poly.pdbx_seq_one_letter_code
_entity_poly.pdbx_strand_id
1 'polypeptide(L)'
;MDVKGRAAAIDVCEDILREDFKYNEEHGTWCSINRIIESLLGRTTELADVYVELYAELAEQPRALKSFFDVFTTTVYSWNPKKIKEAREDREKLSELNVRVAKVSELLSELLSRRTEVKEMSSFSSDTYYHIMDVVEEASEDNGLFRSHVKNKLDKLTYQYDLKYWPSITKVVAQIGINAANAVTVADDSAASAATEARRPGLADFLKAFEAELDRNTVKNIGFIPDDFSLTDSSMASLVNCGLRLGVEELIEASFVKRYRQRERERG
;
A
#
# COMPACT_ATOMS: atom_id res chain seq x y z
N MET A 1 -3.38 -37.02 -16.55
CA MET A 1 -3.22 -37.43 -15.13
C MET A 1 -4.32 -38.42 -14.79
N ASP A 2 -4.01 -39.49 -14.06
CA ASP A 2 -5.01 -40.47 -13.62
C ASP A 2 -5.79 -39.96 -12.39
N VAL A 3 -6.84 -40.69 -12.00
CA VAL A 3 -7.72 -40.28 -10.88
C VAL A 3 -6.94 -40.15 -9.56
N LYS A 4 -5.91 -40.98 -9.36
CA LYS A 4 -5.06 -40.95 -8.17
C LYS A 4 -4.14 -39.73 -8.14
N GLY A 5 -3.54 -39.37 -9.26
CA GLY A 5 -2.72 -38.15 -9.38
C GLY A 5 -3.54 -36.88 -9.17
N ARG A 6 -4.79 -36.85 -9.66
CA ARG A 6 -5.70 -35.72 -9.43
C ARG A 6 -6.02 -35.55 -7.95
N ALA A 7 -6.36 -36.64 -7.26
CA ALA A 7 -6.63 -36.58 -5.82
C ALA A 7 -5.41 -36.10 -5.04
N ALA A 8 -4.21 -36.62 -5.35
CA ALA A 8 -2.97 -36.20 -4.69
C ALA A 8 -2.66 -34.70 -4.89
N ALA A 9 -2.88 -34.17 -6.10
CA ALA A 9 -2.67 -32.75 -6.38
C ALA A 9 -3.60 -31.84 -5.56
N ILE A 10 -4.86 -32.25 -5.42
CA ILE A 10 -5.86 -31.55 -4.61
C ILE A 10 -5.44 -31.59 -3.13
N ASP A 11 -5.12 -32.78 -2.61
CA ASP A 11 -4.76 -32.97 -1.20
C ASP A 11 -3.55 -32.10 -0.82
N VAL A 12 -2.51 -32.06 -1.66
CA VAL A 12 -1.32 -31.23 -1.42
C VAL A 12 -1.66 -29.74 -1.35
N CYS A 13 -2.49 -29.24 -2.26
CA CYS A 13 -2.90 -27.83 -2.25
C CYS A 13 -3.74 -27.49 -1.01
N GLU A 14 -4.70 -28.36 -0.67
CA GLU A 14 -5.55 -28.16 0.51
C GLU A 14 -4.78 -28.30 1.82
N ASP A 15 -3.78 -29.15 1.89
CA ASP A 15 -2.95 -29.31 3.08
C ASP A 15 -2.12 -28.06 3.37
N ILE A 16 -1.57 -27.40 2.34
CA ILE A 16 -0.91 -26.08 2.51
C ILE A 16 -1.90 -25.07 3.09
N LEU A 17 -3.11 -24.99 2.52
CA LEU A 17 -4.16 -24.09 3.01
C LEU A 17 -4.56 -24.41 4.47
N ARG A 18 -4.69 -25.69 4.83
CA ARG A 18 -4.99 -26.13 6.20
C ARG A 18 -3.86 -25.80 7.18
N GLU A 19 -2.60 -25.96 6.77
CA GLU A 19 -1.44 -25.58 7.57
C GLU A 19 -1.43 -24.08 7.87
N ASP A 20 -1.65 -23.24 6.85
CA ASP A 20 -1.70 -21.79 7.02
C ASP A 20 -2.91 -21.35 7.87
N PHE A 21 -4.07 -21.99 7.70
CA PHE A 21 -5.23 -21.77 8.55
C PHE A 21 -4.90 -22.02 10.03
N LYS A 22 -4.30 -23.18 10.31
CA LYS A 22 -3.96 -23.62 11.66
C LYS A 22 -2.90 -22.71 12.28
N TYR A 23 -1.87 -22.34 11.52
CA TYR A 23 -0.84 -21.40 11.96
C TYR A 23 -1.46 -20.06 12.39
N ASN A 24 -2.35 -19.49 11.57
CA ASN A 24 -3.02 -18.23 11.86
C ASN A 24 -3.91 -18.32 13.12
N GLU A 25 -4.62 -19.43 13.29
CA GLU A 25 -5.48 -19.68 14.46
C GLU A 25 -4.66 -19.77 15.75
N GLU A 26 -3.58 -20.58 15.75
CA GLU A 26 -2.70 -20.77 16.90
C GLU A 26 -2.03 -19.46 17.36
N HIS A 27 -1.73 -18.55 16.42
CA HIS A 27 -1.08 -17.28 16.71
C HIS A 27 -2.07 -16.12 16.92
N GLY A 28 -3.37 -16.35 16.76
CA GLY A 28 -4.41 -15.31 16.91
C GLY A 28 -4.27 -14.17 15.90
N THR A 29 -3.77 -14.46 14.68
CA THR A 29 -3.55 -13.47 13.63
C THR A 29 -4.39 -13.76 12.38
N TRP A 30 -4.54 -12.77 11.50
CA TRP A 30 -5.08 -12.95 10.15
C TRP A 30 -6.44 -13.66 10.03
N CYS A 31 -7.36 -13.50 10.98
CA CYS A 31 -8.69 -14.15 10.97
C CYS A 31 -9.49 -13.94 9.67
N SER A 32 -9.25 -12.85 8.93
CA SER A 32 -9.88 -12.59 7.63
C SER A 32 -9.30 -13.46 6.50
N ILE A 33 -8.00 -13.77 6.55
CA ILE A 33 -7.35 -14.70 5.62
C ILE A 33 -7.88 -16.12 5.88
N ASN A 34 -8.08 -16.51 7.14
CA ASN A 34 -8.68 -17.80 7.47
C ASN A 34 -10.08 -17.98 6.85
N ARG A 35 -10.90 -16.92 6.79
CA ARG A 35 -12.17 -16.98 6.06
C ARG A 35 -11.96 -17.22 4.56
N ILE A 36 -10.97 -16.57 3.94
CA ILE A 36 -10.66 -16.83 2.52
C ILE A 36 -10.26 -18.30 2.34
N ILE A 37 -9.40 -18.82 3.21
CA ILE A 37 -8.97 -20.22 3.19
C ILE A 37 -10.16 -21.19 3.33
N GLU A 38 -11.05 -20.98 4.31
CA GLU A 38 -12.28 -21.78 4.47
C GLU A 38 -13.13 -21.80 3.20
N SER A 39 -13.18 -20.67 2.49
CA SER A 39 -13.92 -20.56 1.23
C SER A 39 -13.32 -21.41 0.12
N LEU A 40 -11.99 -21.45 0.03
CA LEU A 40 -11.29 -22.27 -0.95
C LEU A 40 -11.46 -23.75 -0.62
N LEU A 41 -11.24 -24.14 0.64
CA LEU A 41 -11.44 -25.51 1.13
C LEU A 41 -12.90 -26.00 1.00
N GLY A 42 -13.87 -25.08 1.05
CA GLY A 42 -15.29 -25.41 0.85
C GLY A 42 -15.73 -25.55 -0.61
N ARG A 43 -14.85 -25.22 -1.58
CA ARG A 43 -15.13 -25.21 -3.03
C ARG A 43 -14.13 -26.06 -3.82
N THR A 44 -13.74 -27.20 -3.24
CA THR A 44 -12.79 -28.16 -3.84
C THR A 44 -13.20 -28.57 -5.25
N THR A 45 -14.50 -28.78 -5.50
CA THR A 45 -14.99 -29.22 -6.82
C THR A 45 -14.71 -28.20 -7.92
N GLU A 46 -14.93 -26.92 -7.63
CA GLU A 46 -14.71 -25.80 -8.54
C GLU A 46 -13.21 -25.50 -8.71
N LEU A 47 -12.41 -25.79 -7.70
CA LEU A 47 -10.97 -25.55 -7.70
C LEU A 47 -10.14 -26.78 -8.10
N ALA A 48 -10.76 -27.93 -8.33
CA ALA A 48 -10.05 -29.18 -8.59
C ALA A 48 -9.11 -29.10 -9.81
N ASP A 49 -9.56 -28.44 -10.89
CA ASP A 49 -8.70 -28.21 -12.08
C ASP A 49 -7.60 -27.19 -11.80
N VAL A 50 -7.88 -26.18 -10.96
CA VAL A 50 -6.90 -25.18 -10.53
C VAL A 50 -5.79 -25.84 -9.72
N TYR A 51 -6.14 -26.68 -8.74
CA TYR A 51 -5.17 -27.38 -7.90
C TYR A 51 -4.32 -28.37 -8.69
N VAL A 52 -4.93 -29.05 -9.66
CA VAL A 52 -4.20 -29.89 -10.61
C VAL A 52 -3.16 -29.10 -11.40
N GLU A 53 -3.54 -27.93 -11.91
CA GLU A 53 -2.64 -27.07 -12.67
C GLU A 53 -1.53 -26.49 -11.79
N LEU A 54 -1.87 -25.96 -10.62
CA LEU A 54 -0.90 -25.44 -9.66
C LEU A 54 0.10 -26.51 -9.23
N TYR A 55 -0.38 -27.72 -8.93
CA TYR A 55 0.49 -28.82 -8.56
C TYR A 55 1.44 -29.19 -9.72
N ALA A 56 0.92 -29.29 -10.95
CA ALA A 56 1.75 -29.62 -12.11
C ALA A 56 2.85 -28.58 -12.38
N GLU A 57 2.55 -27.29 -12.20
CA GLU A 57 3.47 -26.20 -12.52
C GLU A 57 4.42 -25.83 -11.36
N LEU A 58 4.00 -26.04 -10.10
CA LEU A 58 4.71 -25.51 -8.93
C LEU A 58 5.21 -26.56 -7.94
N ALA A 59 4.75 -27.82 -8.00
CA ALA A 59 5.09 -28.82 -6.97
C ALA A 59 6.57 -29.24 -6.97
N GLU A 60 7.28 -29.11 -8.09
CA GLU A 60 8.71 -29.46 -8.17
C GLU A 60 9.59 -28.47 -7.40
N GLN A 61 9.15 -27.23 -7.22
CA GLN A 61 9.91 -26.19 -6.53
C GLN A 61 9.49 -26.08 -5.06
N PRO A 62 10.41 -26.29 -4.10
CA PRO A 62 10.10 -26.11 -2.69
C PRO A 62 9.54 -24.71 -2.44
N ARG A 63 8.43 -24.62 -1.70
CA ARG A 63 7.75 -23.38 -1.28
C ARG A 63 7.01 -22.60 -2.39
N ALA A 64 7.09 -22.98 -3.66
CA ALA A 64 6.42 -22.25 -4.74
C ALA A 64 4.88 -22.28 -4.58
N LEU A 65 4.31 -23.47 -4.32
CA LEU A 65 2.87 -23.62 -4.01
C LEU A 65 2.44 -22.79 -2.80
N LYS A 66 3.22 -22.81 -1.73
CA LYS A 66 2.94 -22.01 -0.53
C LYS A 66 2.97 -20.51 -0.83
N SER A 67 4.04 -20.05 -1.48
CA SER A 67 4.18 -18.66 -1.89
C SER A 67 3.03 -18.20 -2.80
N PHE A 68 2.54 -19.08 -3.69
CA PHE A 68 1.38 -18.77 -4.52
C PHE A 68 0.12 -18.55 -3.67
N PHE A 69 -0.18 -19.43 -2.72
CA PHE A 69 -1.36 -19.27 -1.85
C PHE A 69 -1.24 -18.06 -0.91
N ASP A 70 -0.04 -17.78 -0.39
CA ASP A 70 0.25 -16.57 0.38
C ASP A 70 -0.07 -15.31 -0.45
N VAL A 71 0.47 -15.23 -1.68
CA VAL A 71 0.22 -14.10 -2.59
C VAL A 71 -1.28 -13.98 -2.92
N PHE A 72 -1.94 -15.09 -3.24
CA PHE A 72 -3.35 -15.06 -3.61
C PHE A 72 -4.25 -14.61 -2.44
N THR A 73 -4.10 -15.23 -1.28
CA THR A 73 -4.97 -14.94 -0.12
C THR A 73 -4.74 -13.53 0.42
N THR A 74 -3.50 -13.03 0.42
CA THR A 74 -3.19 -11.65 0.79
C THR A 74 -3.76 -10.65 -0.22
N THR A 75 -3.66 -10.93 -1.52
CA THR A 75 -4.25 -10.07 -2.56
C THR A 75 -5.78 -10.01 -2.45
N VAL A 76 -6.45 -11.16 -2.25
CA VAL A 76 -7.91 -11.23 -2.00
C VAL A 76 -8.29 -10.47 -0.73
N TYR A 77 -7.52 -10.60 0.34
CA TYR A 77 -7.75 -9.87 1.59
C TYR A 77 -7.63 -8.35 1.41
N SER A 78 -6.60 -7.89 0.71
CA SER A 78 -6.41 -6.47 0.38
C SER A 78 -7.49 -5.94 -0.56
N TRP A 79 -8.06 -6.80 -1.43
CA TRP A 79 -9.14 -6.44 -2.35
C TRP A 79 -10.54 -6.33 -1.70
N ASN A 80 -10.66 -6.51 -0.38
CA ASN A 80 -11.95 -6.38 0.31
C ASN A 80 -12.58 -4.99 0.03
N PRO A 81 -13.80 -4.90 -0.54
CA PRO A 81 -14.45 -3.63 -0.91
C PRO A 81 -14.55 -2.61 0.24
N LYS A 82 -14.68 -3.09 1.48
CA LYS A 82 -14.69 -2.23 2.67
C LYS A 82 -13.32 -1.58 2.89
N LYS A 83 -12.23 -2.36 2.77
CA LYS A 83 -10.86 -1.85 2.89
C LYS A 83 -10.46 -0.94 1.74
N ILE A 84 -10.88 -1.28 0.51
CA ILE A 84 -10.69 -0.39 -0.65
C ILE A 84 -11.40 0.93 -0.43
N LYS A 85 -12.63 0.91 0.10
CA LYS A 85 -13.38 2.12 0.43
C LYS A 85 -12.68 2.95 1.52
N GLU A 86 -12.25 2.32 2.61
CA GLU A 86 -11.50 2.99 3.69
C GLU A 86 -10.20 3.60 3.16
N ALA A 87 -9.42 2.87 2.36
CA ALA A 87 -8.19 3.39 1.75
C ALA A 87 -8.42 4.58 0.81
N ARG A 88 -9.57 4.61 0.09
CA ARG A 88 -9.96 5.78 -0.72
C ARG A 88 -10.34 6.97 0.14
N GLU A 89 -11.14 6.75 1.19
CA GLU A 89 -11.52 7.81 2.12
C GLU A 89 -10.28 8.41 2.80
N ASP A 90 -9.32 7.58 3.21
CA ASP A 90 -8.05 8.04 3.79
C ASP A 90 -7.20 8.81 2.78
N ARG A 91 -7.10 8.34 1.53
CA ARG A 91 -6.38 9.05 0.46
C ARG A 91 -7.01 10.40 0.16
N GLU A 92 -8.32 10.46 0.02
CA GLU A 92 -9.07 11.70 -0.20
C GLU A 92 -8.86 12.67 0.98
N LYS A 93 -8.94 12.16 2.20
CA LYS A 93 -8.70 12.94 3.42
C LYS A 93 -7.27 13.48 3.50
N LEU A 94 -6.26 12.69 3.18
CA LEU A 94 -4.86 13.15 3.14
C LEU A 94 -4.65 14.22 2.05
N SER A 95 -5.24 14.02 0.88
CA SER A 95 -5.18 15.02 -0.20
C SER A 95 -5.86 16.33 0.21
N GLU A 96 -7.04 16.25 0.83
CA GLU A 96 -7.74 17.41 1.36
C GLU A 96 -6.91 18.14 2.44
N LEU A 97 -6.31 17.38 3.37
CA LEU A 97 -5.45 17.94 4.41
C LEU A 97 -4.24 18.66 3.80
N ASN A 98 -3.60 18.09 2.78
CA ASN A 98 -2.47 18.74 2.09
C ASN A 98 -2.88 20.08 1.44
N VAL A 99 -4.05 20.13 0.79
CA VAL A 99 -4.60 21.39 0.24
C VAL A 99 -4.85 22.42 1.35
N ARG A 100 -5.42 22.00 2.48
CA ARG A 100 -5.65 22.88 3.63
C ARG A 100 -4.35 23.39 4.24
N VAL A 101 -3.35 22.51 4.42
CA VAL A 101 -2.01 22.89 4.92
C VAL A 101 -1.35 23.90 3.98
N ALA A 102 -1.42 23.69 2.66
CA ALA A 102 -0.90 24.63 1.68
C ALA A 102 -1.54 26.03 1.84
N LYS A 103 -2.87 26.10 1.87
CA LYS A 103 -3.61 27.36 2.00
C LYS A 103 -3.35 28.08 3.32
N VAL A 104 -3.31 27.36 4.44
CA VAL A 104 -3.04 27.96 5.76
C VAL A 104 -1.61 28.45 5.85
N SER A 105 -0.65 27.70 5.29
CA SER A 105 0.76 28.09 5.26
C SER A 105 0.98 29.35 4.41
N GLU A 106 0.32 29.46 3.26
CA GLU A 106 0.34 30.66 2.43
C GLU A 106 -0.19 31.88 3.21
N LEU A 107 -1.39 31.77 3.80
CA LEU A 107 -1.98 32.85 4.60
C LEU A 107 -1.11 33.25 5.79
N LEU A 108 -0.55 32.26 6.51
CA LEU A 108 0.32 32.54 7.66
C LEU A 108 1.61 33.22 7.23
N SER A 109 2.20 32.79 6.11
CA SER A 109 3.39 33.43 5.53
C SER A 109 3.13 34.90 5.16
N GLU A 110 1.98 35.21 4.57
CA GLU A 110 1.57 36.59 4.29
C GLU A 110 1.43 37.43 5.56
N LEU A 111 0.76 36.88 6.59
CA LEU A 111 0.61 37.52 7.90
C LEU A 111 1.95 37.80 8.59
N LEU A 112 2.88 36.83 8.55
CA LEU A 112 4.22 36.98 9.13
C LEU A 112 5.05 38.03 8.37
N SER A 113 4.93 38.06 7.04
CA SER A 113 5.56 39.11 6.20
C SER A 113 5.02 40.48 6.57
N ARG A 114 3.69 40.62 6.61
CA ARG A 114 3.04 41.88 6.95
C ARG A 114 3.37 42.37 8.35
N ARG A 115 3.44 41.45 9.33
CA ARG A 115 3.88 41.77 10.70
C ARG A 115 5.30 42.34 10.70
N THR A 116 6.20 41.75 9.91
CA THR A 116 7.59 42.21 9.79
C THR A 116 7.67 43.61 9.19
N GLU A 117 6.95 43.87 8.09
CA GLU A 117 6.86 45.21 7.47
C GLU A 117 6.36 46.27 8.46
N VAL A 118 5.29 45.98 9.21
CA VAL A 118 4.74 46.91 10.20
C VAL A 118 5.74 47.18 11.34
N LYS A 119 6.44 46.14 11.80
CA LYS A 119 7.48 46.28 12.83
C LYS A 119 8.64 47.15 12.36
N GLU A 120 9.07 47.00 11.10
CA GLU A 120 10.16 47.79 10.52
C GLU A 120 9.78 49.27 10.29
N MET A 121 8.51 49.53 9.97
CA MET A 121 8.02 50.88 9.63
C MET A 121 7.40 51.65 10.79
N SER A 122 7.19 51.02 11.95
CA SER A 122 6.56 51.64 13.12
C SER A 122 7.52 51.83 14.29
N SER A 123 7.13 52.66 15.25
CA SER A 123 7.86 52.82 16.52
C SER A 123 7.53 51.72 17.55
N PHE A 124 6.78 50.68 17.15
CA PHE A 124 6.34 49.61 18.03
C PHE A 124 7.13 48.32 17.76
N SER A 125 7.59 47.69 18.83
CA SER A 125 8.15 46.34 18.78
C SER A 125 7.10 45.31 19.22
N SER A 126 7.30 44.07 18.78
CA SER A 126 6.52 42.91 19.22
C SER A 126 7.50 41.82 19.64
N ASP A 127 7.24 41.25 20.82
CA ASP A 127 8.03 40.18 21.42
C ASP A 127 7.58 38.83 20.85
N THR A 128 8.05 38.56 19.64
CA THR A 128 7.77 37.34 18.89
C THR A 128 9.08 36.82 18.35
N TYR A 129 9.15 35.51 18.08
CA TYR A 129 10.36 34.87 17.54
C TYR A 129 10.96 35.64 16.36
N TYR A 130 12.27 35.80 16.46
CA TYR A 130 13.06 36.51 15.48
C TYR A 130 13.97 35.56 14.71
N HIS A 131 14.57 34.57 15.38
CA HIS A 131 15.38 33.54 14.77
C HIS A 131 14.60 32.22 14.64
N ILE A 132 14.79 31.50 13.53
CA ILE A 132 14.15 30.19 13.35
C ILE A 132 14.62 29.16 14.37
N MET A 133 15.86 29.28 14.84
CA MET A 133 16.40 28.37 15.88
C MET A 133 15.72 28.58 17.24
N ASP A 134 15.24 29.77 17.57
CA ASP A 134 14.45 30.02 18.79
C ASP A 134 13.17 29.17 18.75
N VAL A 135 12.51 29.11 17.58
CA VAL A 135 11.33 28.26 17.36
C VAL A 135 11.67 26.78 17.53
N VAL A 136 12.79 26.32 16.97
CA VAL A 136 13.22 24.91 17.05
C VAL A 136 13.53 24.52 18.49
N GLU A 137 14.21 25.39 19.23
CA GLU A 137 14.57 25.15 20.63
C GLU A 137 13.33 25.04 21.51
N GLU A 138 12.43 26.03 21.45
CA GLU A 138 11.22 26.03 22.27
C GLU A 138 10.24 24.91 21.87
N ALA A 139 10.10 24.61 20.57
CA ALA A 139 9.31 23.46 20.11
C ALA A 139 9.89 22.11 20.55
N SER A 140 11.16 22.08 20.97
CA SER A 140 11.86 20.88 21.44
C SER A 140 12.03 20.84 22.96
N GLU A 141 11.33 21.70 23.71
CA GLU A 141 11.50 21.83 25.16
C GLU A 141 11.34 20.48 25.88
N ASP A 142 10.35 19.67 25.48
CA ASP A 142 10.07 18.36 26.08
C ASP A 142 10.92 17.21 25.52
N ASN A 143 11.74 17.46 24.49
CA ASN A 143 12.57 16.43 23.86
C ASN A 143 13.90 16.26 24.60
N GLY A 144 13.96 15.29 25.51
CA GLY A 144 15.15 14.97 26.30
C GLY A 144 16.42 14.66 25.47
N LEU A 145 16.27 14.03 24.31
CA LEU A 145 17.39 13.73 23.41
C LEU A 145 17.92 14.99 22.74
N PHE A 146 17.03 15.88 22.29
CA PHE A 146 17.40 17.17 21.75
C PHE A 146 18.18 17.98 22.79
N ARG A 147 17.64 18.12 24.01
CA ARG A 147 18.28 18.88 25.10
C ARG A 147 19.66 18.33 25.46
N SER A 148 19.80 17.01 25.56
CA SER A 148 21.04 16.38 26.03
C SER A 148 22.13 16.31 24.96
N HIS A 149 21.76 16.12 23.69
CA HIS A 149 22.73 15.76 22.64
C HIS A 149 22.84 16.79 21.51
N VAL A 150 21.79 17.56 21.24
CA VAL A 150 21.69 18.44 20.06
C VAL A 150 21.80 19.91 20.44
N LYS A 151 21.09 20.36 21.48
CA LYS A 151 20.96 21.77 21.88
C LYS A 151 22.30 22.50 21.93
N ASN A 152 23.23 22.08 22.78
CA ASN A 152 24.55 22.74 22.93
C ASN A 152 25.36 22.83 21.63
N LYS A 153 25.16 21.91 20.66
CA LYS A 153 25.83 21.97 19.37
C LYS A 153 25.12 22.94 18.42
N LEU A 154 23.78 22.93 18.44
CA LEU A 154 22.94 23.80 17.64
C LEU A 154 23.08 25.26 18.09
N ASP A 155 23.14 25.54 19.39
CA ASP A 155 23.37 26.87 19.95
C ASP A 155 24.69 27.46 19.43
N LYS A 156 25.78 26.67 19.50
CA LYS A 156 27.10 27.08 18.99
C LYS A 156 27.06 27.40 17.50
N LEU A 157 26.35 26.60 16.71
CA LEU A 157 26.20 26.82 15.28
C LEU A 157 25.36 28.08 15.01
N THR A 158 24.29 28.28 15.77
CA THR A 158 23.39 29.43 15.68
C THR A 158 24.16 30.72 15.94
N TYR A 159 24.96 30.78 17.00
CA TYR A 159 25.74 31.98 17.34
C TYR A 159 26.99 32.20 16.46
N GLN A 160 27.37 31.22 15.64
CA GLN A 160 28.50 31.37 14.71
C GLN A 160 28.12 32.17 13.45
N TYR A 161 26.85 32.16 13.06
CA TYR A 161 26.38 32.76 11.81
C TYR A 161 25.26 33.77 12.09
N ASP A 162 25.35 34.94 11.47
CA ASP A 162 24.28 35.95 11.56
C ASP A 162 23.02 35.52 10.78
N LEU A 163 21.97 36.33 10.88
CA LEU A 163 20.65 36.05 10.30
C LEU A 163 20.66 35.82 8.78
N LYS A 164 21.66 36.31 8.04
CA LYS A 164 21.68 36.18 6.57
C LYS A 164 21.95 34.74 6.11
N TYR A 165 22.42 33.88 7.02
CA TYR A 165 22.71 32.47 6.76
C TYR A 165 21.53 31.54 7.06
N TRP A 166 20.50 32.03 7.75
CA TRP A 166 19.35 31.23 8.17
C TRP A 166 18.09 31.63 7.40
N PRO A 167 17.20 30.68 7.08
CA PRO A 167 15.92 31.04 6.48
C PRO A 167 15.07 31.82 7.49
N SER A 168 14.33 32.81 7.01
CA SER A 168 13.33 33.47 7.84
C SER A 168 12.18 32.52 8.17
N ILE A 169 11.52 32.73 9.31
CA ILE A 169 10.36 31.94 9.73
C ILE A 169 9.27 31.96 8.64
N THR A 170 9.03 33.11 8.02
CA THR A 170 8.15 33.27 6.85
C THR A 170 8.50 32.30 5.73
N LYS A 171 9.77 32.22 5.32
CA LYS A 171 10.20 31.33 4.23
C LYS A 171 10.06 29.86 4.61
N VAL A 172 10.30 29.50 5.88
CA VAL A 172 10.08 28.13 6.37
C VAL A 172 8.60 27.76 6.29
N VAL A 173 7.71 28.63 6.78
CA VAL A 173 6.25 28.40 6.69
C VAL A 173 5.78 28.30 5.23
N ALA A 174 6.24 29.19 4.35
CA ALA A 174 5.92 29.10 2.92
C ALA A 174 6.38 27.76 2.31
N GLN A 175 7.57 27.27 2.69
CA GLN A 175 8.10 26.01 2.19
C GLN A 175 7.29 24.79 2.67
N ILE A 176 6.72 24.83 3.89
CA ILE A 176 5.77 23.82 4.36
C ILE A 176 4.55 23.79 3.44
N GLY A 177 4.02 24.96 3.07
CA GLY A 177 2.88 25.06 2.15
C GLY A 177 3.19 24.52 0.76
N ILE A 178 4.35 24.85 0.21
CA ILE A 178 4.83 24.35 -1.09
C ILE A 178 5.02 22.82 -1.04
N ASN A 179 5.59 22.28 0.05
CA ASN A 179 5.74 20.85 0.21
C ASN A 179 4.39 20.13 0.23
N ALA A 180 3.42 20.66 0.98
CA ALA A 180 2.06 20.10 1.01
C ALA A 180 1.35 20.19 -0.35
N ALA A 181 1.50 21.31 -1.07
CA ALA A 181 0.92 21.47 -2.41
C ALA A 181 1.47 20.48 -3.45
N ASN A 182 2.74 20.09 -3.29
CA ASN A 182 3.41 19.15 -4.18
C ASN A 182 3.35 17.69 -3.68
N ALA A 183 2.72 17.43 -2.53
CA ALA A 183 2.68 16.10 -1.94
C ALA A 183 1.75 15.18 -2.75
N VAL A 184 2.33 14.14 -3.35
CA VAL A 184 1.58 13.07 -4.03
C VAL A 184 1.21 12.01 -2.99
N THR A 185 -0.09 11.72 -2.84
CA THR A 185 -0.57 10.63 -1.99
C THR A 185 -0.40 9.30 -2.73
N VAL A 186 0.64 8.54 -2.37
CA VAL A 186 0.93 7.20 -2.89
C VAL A 186 0.47 6.17 -1.86
N ALA A 187 -0.07 5.04 -2.33
CA ALA A 187 -0.44 3.94 -1.45
C ALA A 187 0.81 3.10 -1.11
N ASP A 188 0.96 2.70 0.16
CA ASP A 188 2.08 1.86 0.63
C ASP A 188 1.99 0.40 0.14
N ASP A 189 0.81 -0.04 -0.32
CA ASP A 189 0.54 -1.38 -0.85
C ASP A 189 0.05 -1.27 -2.31
N SER A 190 0.56 -2.12 -3.20
CA SER A 190 0.21 -2.18 -4.62
C SER A 190 -1.25 -2.52 -4.87
N ALA A 191 -1.86 -3.33 -3.99
CA ALA A 191 -3.27 -3.64 -4.05
C ALA A 191 -4.10 -2.38 -3.78
N ALA A 192 -3.66 -1.53 -2.85
CA ALA A 192 -4.28 -0.23 -2.59
C ALA A 192 -4.01 0.78 -3.72
N SER A 193 -2.84 0.75 -4.37
CA SER A 193 -2.55 1.57 -5.55
C SER A 193 -3.47 1.23 -6.72
N ALA A 194 -3.55 -0.04 -7.10
CA ALA A 194 -4.42 -0.53 -8.17
C ALA A 194 -5.91 -0.27 -7.86
N ALA A 195 -6.32 -0.47 -6.61
CA ALA A 195 -7.70 -0.26 -6.19
C ALA A 195 -8.11 1.22 -6.06
N THR A 196 -7.18 2.16 -5.89
CA THR A 196 -7.48 3.60 -5.75
C THR A 196 -7.34 4.40 -7.05
N GLU A 197 -6.67 3.86 -8.08
CA GLU A 197 -6.56 4.51 -9.40
C GLU A 197 -7.84 4.41 -10.25
N ALA A 198 -8.63 3.35 -10.12
CA ALA A 198 -9.83 3.13 -10.92
C ALA A 198 -11.10 3.75 -10.29
N ARG A 199 -11.91 4.45 -11.09
CA ARG A 199 -13.19 5.09 -10.66
C ARG A 199 -14.23 4.10 -10.10
N ARG A 200 -14.12 2.81 -10.45
CA ARG A 200 -14.79 1.65 -9.85
C ARG A 200 -13.77 0.51 -9.83
N PRO A 201 -13.48 -0.16 -8.71
CA PRO A 201 -12.57 -1.30 -8.70
C PRO A 201 -13.27 -2.44 -9.43
N GLY A 202 -12.83 -2.71 -10.67
CA GLY A 202 -13.37 -3.80 -11.48
C GLY A 202 -12.59 -5.09 -11.27
N LEU A 203 -13.18 -6.23 -11.63
CA LEU A 203 -12.48 -7.52 -11.60
C LEU A 203 -11.22 -7.54 -12.49
N ALA A 204 -11.15 -6.69 -13.52
CA ALA A 204 -9.94 -6.51 -14.31
C ALA A 204 -8.79 -5.85 -13.53
N ASP A 205 -9.10 -4.93 -12.61
CA ASP A 205 -8.09 -4.28 -11.77
C ASP A 205 -7.57 -5.25 -10.70
N PHE A 206 -8.44 -6.14 -10.18
CA PHE A 206 -8.02 -7.25 -9.33
C PHE A 206 -7.04 -8.17 -10.05
N LEU A 207 -7.38 -8.61 -11.27
CA LEU A 207 -6.52 -9.47 -12.08
C LEU A 207 -5.15 -8.81 -12.31
N LYS A 208 -5.13 -7.50 -12.58
CA LYS A 208 -3.89 -6.72 -12.72
C LYS A 208 -3.08 -6.68 -11.44
N ALA A 209 -3.71 -6.40 -10.30
CA ALA A 209 -3.03 -6.38 -9.01
C ALA A 209 -2.47 -7.77 -8.66
N PHE A 210 -3.25 -8.83 -8.88
CA PHE A 210 -2.84 -10.20 -8.61
C PHE A 210 -1.68 -10.65 -9.52
N GLU A 211 -1.76 -10.41 -10.83
CA GLU A 211 -0.65 -10.74 -11.75
C GLU A 211 0.62 -9.92 -11.44
N ALA A 212 0.50 -8.67 -10.98
CA ALA A 212 1.63 -7.88 -10.52
C ALA A 212 2.27 -8.41 -9.23
N GLU A 213 1.46 -8.88 -8.27
CA GLU A 213 1.98 -9.53 -7.06
C GLU A 213 2.60 -10.89 -7.35
N LEU A 214 2.06 -11.66 -8.29
CA LEU A 214 2.72 -12.86 -8.80
C LEU A 214 4.08 -12.52 -9.41
N ASP A 215 4.16 -11.52 -10.28
CA ASP A 215 5.42 -11.08 -10.90
C ASP A 215 6.46 -10.69 -9.85
N ARG A 216 6.07 -9.95 -8.80
CA ARG A 216 6.99 -9.59 -7.71
C ARG A 216 7.50 -10.77 -6.90
N ASN A 217 6.75 -11.87 -6.86
CA ASN A 217 7.12 -13.08 -6.14
C ASN A 217 7.77 -14.13 -7.04
N THR A 218 8.20 -13.74 -8.25
CA THR A 218 8.98 -14.60 -9.13
C THR A 218 10.44 -14.73 -8.71
N VAL A 219 11.12 -15.78 -9.18
CA VAL A 219 12.55 -16.05 -8.89
C VAL A 219 13.44 -14.86 -9.30
N LYS A 220 13.20 -14.24 -10.46
CA LYS A 220 13.93 -13.02 -10.89
C LYS A 220 13.82 -11.85 -9.89
N ASN A 221 12.74 -11.82 -9.10
CA ASN A 221 12.43 -10.79 -8.11
C ASN A 221 12.65 -11.28 -6.66
N ILE A 222 13.50 -12.30 -6.45
CA ILE A 222 13.85 -12.85 -5.13
C ILE A 222 12.65 -13.56 -4.44
N GLY A 223 11.69 -14.04 -5.22
CA GLY A 223 10.59 -14.88 -4.75
C GLY A 223 10.78 -16.37 -5.04
N PHE A 224 9.69 -17.14 -4.97
CA PHE A 224 9.68 -18.60 -5.12
C PHE A 224 8.86 -19.09 -6.33
N ILE A 225 8.21 -18.19 -7.07
CA ILE A 225 7.36 -18.54 -8.21
C ILE A 225 8.23 -18.57 -9.49
N PRO A 226 8.12 -19.58 -10.37
CA PRO A 226 8.83 -19.58 -11.65
C PRO A 226 8.52 -18.34 -12.50
N ASP A 227 9.53 -17.81 -13.22
CA ASP A 227 9.40 -16.57 -13.99
C ASP A 227 8.38 -16.64 -15.14
N ASP A 228 8.12 -17.85 -15.64
CA ASP A 228 7.21 -18.15 -16.74
C ASP A 228 5.86 -18.73 -16.27
N PHE A 229 5.64 -18.82 -14.96
CA PHE A 229 4.40 -19.33 -14.40
C PHE A 229 3.20 -18.46 -14.79
N SER A 230 2.14 -19.10 -15.31
CA SER A 230 0.88 -18.43 -15.59
C SER A 230 -0.26 -19.44 -15.60
N LEU A 231 -1.33 -19.14 -14.85
CA LEU A 231 -2.54 -19.96 -14.89
C LEU A 231 -3.26 -19.84 -16.24
N THR A 232 -3.94 -20.91 -16.64
CA THR A 232 -4.92 -20.86 -17.73
C THR A 232 -6.04 -19.87 -17.40
N ASP A 233 -6.67 -19.33 -18.46
CA ASP A 233 -7.78 -18.39 -18.29
C ASP A 233 -8.95 -18.98 -17.47
N SER A 234 -9.17 -20.30 -17.59
CA SER A 234 -10.21 -21.02 -16.85
C SER A 234 -9.86 -21.20 -15.38
N SER A 235 -8.61 -21.55 -15.09
CA SER A 235 -8.15 -21.72 -13.71
C SER A 235 -8.09 -20.39 -12.97
N MET A 236 -7.63 -19.34 -13.64
CA MET A 236 -7.66 -17.97 -13.10
C MET A 236 -9.10 -17.54 -12.77
N ALA A 237 -10.06 -17.74 -13.69
CA ALA A 237 -11.46 -17.39 -13.45
C ALA A 237 -12.05 -18.14 -12.26
N SER A 238 -11.84 -19.46 -12.19
CA SER A 238 -12.35 -20.30 -11.09
C SER A 238 -11.75 -19.91 -9.74
N LEU A 239 -10.45 -19.62 -9.72
CA LEU A 239 -9.73 -19.16 -8.54
C LEU A 239 -10.27 -17.81 -8.04
N VAL A 240 -10.40 -16.82 -8.92
CA VAL A 240 -10.94 -15.50 -8.59
C VAL A 240 -12.38 -15.59 -8.06
N ASN A 241 -13.25 -16.35 -8.75
CA ASN A 241 -14.63 -16.56 -8.34
C ASN A 241 -14.74 -17.13 -6.91
N CYS A 242 -13.89 -18.10 -6.58
CA CYS A 242 -13.88 -18.75 -5.26
C CYS A 242 -13.24 -17.88 -4.18
N GLY A 243 -12.10 -17.22 -4.47
CA GLY A 243 -11.41 -16.37 -3.51
C GLY A 243 -12.17 -15.10 -3.16
N LEU A 244 -12.72 -14.40 -4.15
CA LEU A 244 -13.54 -13.20 -3.93
C LEU A 244 -14.98 -13.52 -3.50
N ARG A 245 -15.37 -14.82 -3.48
CA ARG A 245 -16.73 -15.27 -3.13
C ARG A 245 -17.82 -14.62 -3.97
N LEU A 246 -17.58 -14.47 -5.28
CA LEU A 246 -18.49 -13.80 -6.18
C LEU A 246 -19.87 -14.49 -6.21
N GLY A 247 -20.93 -13.69 -6.27
CA GLY A 247 -22.29 -14.19 -6.47
C GLY A 247 -22.47 -14.72 -7.90
N VAL A 248 -23.51 -15.53 -8.13
CA VAL A 248 -23.77 -16.18 -9.43
C VAL A 248 -23.80 -15.17 -10.59
N GLU A 249 -24.40 -14.00 -10.36
CA GLU A 249 -24.51 -12.92 -11.36
C GLU A 249 -23.20 -12.15 -11.61
N GLU A 250 -22.18 -12.36 -10.75
CA GLU A 250 -20.89 -11.68 -10.79
C GLU A 250 -19.75 -12.61 -11.23
N LEU A 251 -20.04 -13.90 -11.44
CA LEU A 251 -19.05 -14.88 -11.86
C LEU A 251 -18.40 -14.47 -13.19
N ILE A 252 -17.08 -14.59 -13.24
CA ILE A 252 -16.33 -14.41 -14.47
C ILE A 252 -16.03 -15.77 -15.10
N GLU A 253 -16.04 -15.79 -16.44
CA GLU A 253 -15.64 -16.93 -17.24
C GLU A 253 -14.22 -16.74 -17.79
N ALA A 254 -13.62 -17.82 -18.31
CA ALA A 254 -12.33 -17.78 -19.01
C ALA A 254 -12.29 -16.70 -20.12
N SER A 255 -13.42 -16.44 -20.79
CA SER A 255 -13.54 -15.42 -21.84
C SER A 255 -13.29 -13.99 -21.32
N PHE A 256 -13.57 -13.72 -20.05
CA PHE A 256 -13.27 -12.44 -19.41
C PHE A 256 -11.77 -12.27 -19.18
N VAL A 257 -11.13 -13.29 -18.59
CA VAL A 257 -9.68 -13.30 -18.31
C VAL A 257 -8.88 -13.19 -19.61
N LYS A 258 -9.27 -13.94 -20.64
CA LYS A 258 -8.64 -13.89 -21.97
C LYS A 258 -8.66 -12.48 -22.57
N ARG A 259 -9.82 -11.81 -22.54
CA ARG A 259 -9.98 -10.43 -23.04
C ARG A 259 -9.15 -9.44 -22.22
N TYR A 260 -9.08 -9.62 -20.91
CA TYR A 260 -8.23 -8.82 -20.04
C TYR A 260 -6.74 -8.96 -20.43
N ARG A 261 -6.22 -10.19 -20.53
CA ARG A 261 -4.82 -10.46 -20.93
C ARG A 261 -4.48 -9.99 -22.34
N GLN A 262 -5.45 -10.01 -23.26
CA GLN A 262 -5.25 -9.45 -24.60
C GLN A 262 -5.05 -7.93 -24.52
N ARG A 263 -5.88 -7.21 -23.76
CA ARG A 263 -5.76 -5.76 -23.60
C ARG A 263 -4.46 -5.33 -22.93
N GLU A 264 -3.99 -6.05 -21.92
CA GLU A 264 -2.72 -5.71 -21.26
C GLU A 264 -1.52 -5.92 -22.21
N ARG A 265 -1.55 -6.95 -23.08
CA ARG A 265 -0.56 -7.14 -24.14
C ARG A 265 -0.56 -6.06 -25.22
N GLU A 266 -1.71 -5.45 -25.50
CA GLU A 266 -1.82 -4.33 -26.44
C GLU A 266 -1.36 -2.99 -25.84
N ARG A 267 -1.23 -2.91 -24.51
CA ARG A 267 -0.83 -1.70 -23.77
C ARG A 267 0.66 -1.64 -23.41
N GLY A 268 1.32 -2.80 -23.31
CA GLY A 268 2.77 -2.92 -23.11
C GLY A 268 3.53 -2.77 -24.41
#